data_AF-A0A7S0RY67-F1
#
_entry.id   AF-A0A7S0RY67-F1
#
_cell.length_a   1.000
_cell.length_b   1.000
_cell.length_c   1.000
_cell.angle_alpha   90.00
_cell.angle_beta   90.00
_cell.angle_gamma   90.00
#
_symmetry.space_group_name_H-M   'P 1'
#
loop_
_entity.id
_entity.type
_entity.pdbx_description
1 polymer ?
#
loop_
_entity_poly.entity_id
_entity_poly.type
_entity_poly.pdbx_seq_one_letter_code
_entity_poly.pdbx_strand_id
1 'polypeptide(L)'
;LLFYTDSYSYSWDKISDFLDAFVESGRGLVMGVFGMEVSMSNSYPVTNVTNSCWVADRGTKLTLGAILHPNHSVVQDVRTFDGGPASYHFSCDLVAGATELARYSNGRPLASVKAFNLTSGKIARRVDLNFPP
;
A
#
# COMPACT_ATOMS: atom_id res chain seq x y z
N LEU A 1 -8.23 7.39 10.11
CA LEU A 1 -8.94 6.19 10.58
C LEU A 1 -7.97 5.04 10.42
N LEU A 2 -7.60 4.37 11.51
CA LEU A 2 -6.80 3.16 11.45
C LEU A 2 -7.77 1.97 11.46
N PHE A 3 -7.68 1.11 10.45
CA PHE A 3 -8.43 -0.13 10.39
C PHE A 3 -7.43 -1.29 10.51
N TYR A 4 -7.61 -2.11 11.53
CA TYR A 4 -6.83 -3.33 11.77
C TYR A 4 -7.80 -4.49 11.92
N THR A 5 -7.51 -5.60 11.25
CA THR A 5 -8.29 -6.84 11.31
C THR A 5 -7.29 -7.98 11.43
N ASP A 6 -7.49 -8.85 12.41
CA ASP A 6 -6.86 -10.16 12.48
C ASP A 6 -7.70 -11.18 11.69
N SER A 7 -7.07 -12.28 11.29
CA SER A 7 -7.56 -13.20 10.25
C SER A 7 -8.80 -14.04 10.61
N TYR A 8 -9.66 -13.59 11.54
CA TYR A 8 -10.80 -14.38 12.03
C TYR A 8 -12.15 -13.66 11.88
N SER A 9 -13.04 -14.31 11.11
CA SER A 9 -14.51 -14.12 11.12
C SER A 9 -15.07 -12.73 10.81
N TYR A 10 -14.50 -12.00 9.85
CA TYR A 10 -15.20 -10.85 9.26
C TYR A 10 -15.99 -11.27 8.02
N SER A 11 -17.17 -10.68 7.85
CA SER A 11 -17.82 -10.64 6.53
C SER A 11 -16.98 -9.67 5.68
N TRP A 12 -16.07 -10.21 4.87
CA TRP A 12 -15.21 -9.45 3.97
C TRP A 12 -16.01 -8.50 3.07
N ASP A 13 -17.23 -8.89 2.71
CA ASP A 13 -18.16 -8.04 1.97
C ASP A 13 -18.46 -6.73 2.72
N LYS A 14 -18.71 -6.77 4.03
CA LYS A 14 -18.97 -5.55 4.82
C LYS A 14 -17.74 -4.65 4.94
N ILE A 15 -16.54 -5.24 5.05
CA ILE A 15 -15.30 -4.46 5.08
C ILE A 15 -15.07 -3.81 3.72
N SER A 16 -15.29 -4.57 2.63
CA SER A 16 -15.21 -4.04 1.28
C SER A 16 -16.19 -2.90 1.08
N ASP A 17 -17.48 -3.11 1.35
CA ASP A 17 -18.52 -2.08 1.19
C ASP A 17 -18.18 -0.79 1.95
N PHE A 18 -17.64 -0.92 3.17
CA PHE A 18 -17.21 0.22 3.96
C PHE A 18 -16.02 0.95 3.32
N LEU A 19 -14.98 0.21 2.90
CA LEU A 19 -13.82 0.80 2.24
C LEU A 19 -14.19 1.44 0.90
N ASP A 20 -15.11 0.82 0.16
CA ASP A 20 -15.64 1.33 -1.10
C ASP A 20 -16.37 2.65 -0.86
N ALA A 21 -17.29 2.71 0.09
CA ALA A 21 -17.98 3.95 0.47
C ALA A 21 -17.01 5.02 0.99
N PHE A 22 -15.99 4.62 1.76
CA PHE A 22 -14.97 5.53 2.28
C PHE A 22 -14.16 6.17 1.14
N VAL A 23 -13.71 5.38 0.17
CA VAL A 23 -12.98 5.83 -1.01
C VAL A 23 -13.87 6.67 -1.92
N GLU A 24 -15.12 6.25 -2.14
CA GLU A 24 -16.14 7.01 -2.89
C GLU A 24 -16.52 8.35 -2.24
N SER A 25 -16.26 8.51 -0.95
CA SER A 25 -16.38 9.82 -0.30
C SER A 25 -15.19 10.76 -0.61
N GLY A 26 -14.22 10.34 -1.42
CA GLY A 26 -13.03 11.10 -1.82
C GLY A 26 -11.87 11.00 -0.81
N ARG A 27 -11.92 10.03 0.10
CA ARG A 27 -10.90 9.86 1.15
C ARG A 27 -9.75 8.97 0.68
N GLY A 28 -8.57 9.21 1.24
CA GLY A 28 -7.37 8.44 0.94
C GLY A 28 -7.20 7.22 1.83
N LEU A 29 -6.58 6.17 1.29
CA LEU A 29 -6.21 4.95 2.02
C LEU A 29 -4.70 4.86 2.21
N VAL A 30 -4.28 4.33 3.35
CA VAL A 30 -2.91 3.90 3.61
C VAL A 30 -2.97 2.41 3.93
N MET A 31 -2.26 1.61 3.14
CA MET A 31 -2.22 0.15 3.31
C MET A 31 -0.82 -0.25 3.76
N GLY A 32 -0.73 -1.02 4.85
CA GLY A 32 0.50 -1.69 5.24
C GLY A 32 0.66 -3.06 4.56
N VAL A 33 1.77 -3.73 4.83
CA VAL A 33 2.03 -5.10 4.35
C VAL A 33 0.84 -6.03 4.71
N PHE A 34 0.43 -6.89 3.79
CA PHE A 34 -0.80 -7.74 3.79
C PHE A 34 -2.13 -7.01 3.54
N GLY A 35 -2.23 -5.72 3.87
CA GLY A 35 -3.34 -4.89 3.38
C GLY A 35 -3.27 -4.67 1.88
N MET A 36 -2.06 -4.74 1.31
CA MET A 36 -1.80 -4.59 -0.13
C MET A 36 -2.51 -5.66 -0.98
N GLU A 37 -2.85 -6.81 -0.40
CA GLU A 37 -3.48 -7.96 -1.07
C GLU A 37 -5.01 -7.90 -1.10
N VAL A 38 -5.63 -6.99 -0.34
CA VAL A 38 -7.10 -6.91 -0.28
C VAL A 38 -7.60 -6.28 -1.58
N SER A 39 -8.02 -7.14 -2.53
CA SER A 39 -8.87 -6.71 -3.62
C SER A 39 -10.21 -6.33 -3.01
N MET A 40 -10.48 -5.02 -2.92
CA MET A 40 -11.83 -4.54 -2.62
C MET A 40 -12.77 -5.16 -3.67
N SER A 41 -13.82 -5.83 -3.21
CA SER A 41 -14.70 -6.70 -3.99
C SER A 41 -15.15 -6.02 -5.29
N ASN A 42 -15.28 -6.80 -6.38
CA ASN A 42 -15.90 -6.63 -7.72
C ASN A 42 -16.23 -5.26 -8.37
N SER A 43 -16.09 -4.14 -7.67
CA SER A 43 -16.36 -2.77 -8.08
C SER A 43 -15.08 -1.92 -8.14
N TYR A 44 -14.00 -2.30 -7.43
CA TYR A 44 -12.69 -1.60 -7.51
C TYR A 44 -11.46 -2.50 -7.72
N PRO A 45 -11.44 -3.39 -8.75
CA PRO A 45 -10.21 -4.05 -9.19
C PRO A 45 -9.12 -3.04 -9.66
N VAL A 46 -9.43 -1.75 -9.71
CA VAL A 46 -8.60 -0.67 -10.26
C VAL A 46 -7.80 0.07 -9.19
N THR A 47 -8.04 -0.12 -7.89
CA THR A 47 -7.36 0.64 -6.81
C THR A 47 -6.07 0.01 -6.27
N ASN A 48 -5.48 -0.92 -7.01
CA ASN A 48 -4.20 -1.52 -6.65
C ASN A 48 -3.05 -0.55 -6.95
N VAL A 49 -2.03 -0.54 -6.08
CA VAL A 49 -0.75 0.15 -6.32
C VAL A 49 0.31 -0.85 -6.80
N THR A 50 0.20 -2.11 -6.40
CA THR A 50 1.09 -3.22 -6.80
C THR A 50 0.35 -4.30 -7.59
N ASN A 51 1.06 -5.01 -8.48
CA ASN A 51 0.57 -6.24 -9.07
C ASN A 51 0.35 -7.31 -7.98
N SER A 52 -0.56 -8.26 -8.21
CA SER A 52 -0.83 -9.34 -7.26
C SER A 52 0.43 -10.17 -7.01
N CYS A 53 0.85 -10.23 -5.74
CA CYS A 53 2.01 -10.96 -5.25
C CYS A 53 1.56 -11.75 -4.03
N TRP A 54 1.57 -13.08 -4.15
CA TRP A 54 1.04 -13.98 -3.11
C TRP A 54 2.08 -14.43 -2.09
N VAL A 55 3.32 -13.94 -2.21
CA VAL A 55 4.44 -14.39 -1.39
C VAL A 55 5.19 -13.17 -0.86
N ALA A 56 5.04 -12.94 0.44
CA ALA A 56 5.87 -12.00 1.19
C ALA A 56 7.22 -12.66 1.54
N ASP A 57 8.31 -11.91 1.35
CA ASP A 57 9.65 -12.26 1.79
C ASP A 57 9.87 -11.78 3.24
N ARG A 58 10.76 -12.44 3.98
CA ARG A 58 11.11 -12.13 5.38
C ARG A 58 12.49 -12.70 5.73
N GLY A 59 13.03 -12.28 6.89
CA GLY A 59 14.26 -12.86 7.44
C GLY A 59 15.55 -12.18 6.98
N THR A 60 15.43 -11.08 6.24
CA THR A 60 16.55 -10.19 5.91
C THR A 60 16.25 -8.81 6.48
N LYS A 61 17.22 -8.24 7.19
CA LYS A 61 17.13 -6.85 7.66
C LYS A 61 17.28 -5.91 6.47
N LEU A 62 16.20 -5.21 6.13
CA LEU A 62 16.20 -4.18 5.09
C LEU A 62 16.07 -2.80 5.72
N THR A 63 16.83 -1.86 5.17
CA THR A 63 16.83 -0.46 5.61
C THR A 63 16.37 0.44 4.47
N LEU A 64 16.30 1.74 4.71
CA LEU A 64 16.07 2.73 3.65
C LEU A 64 17.13 2.61 2.55
N GLY A 65 16.67 2.51 1.31
CA GLY A 65 17.46 2.67 0.09
C GLY A 65 17.28 4.06 -0.51
N ALA A 66 17.07 4.13 -1.82
CA ALA A 66 16.85 5.40 -2.51
C ALA A 66 15.47 6.00 -2.21
N ILE A 67 15.41 7.32 -2.02
CA ILE A 67 14.17 8.11 -2.10
C ILE A 67 14.10 8.71 -3.50
N LEU A 68 13.08 8.32 -4.26
CA LEU A 68 12.92 8.71 -5.67
C LEU A 68 12.20 10.05 -5.82
N HIS A 69 11.33 10.38 -4.86
CA HIS A 69 10.57 11.63 -4.83
C HIS A 69 10.72 12.34 -3.48
N PRO A 70 11.90 12.95 -3.18
CA PRO A 70 12.23 13.46 -1.84
C PRO A 70 11.36 14.63 -1.37
N ASN A 71 10.70 15.34 -2.28
CA ASN A 71 9.78 16.43 -1.96
C ASN A 71 8.32 15.97 -1.79
N HIS A 72 8.04 14.66 -1.94
CA HIS A 72 6.69 14.13 -1.74
C HIS A 72 6.39 14.02 -0.24
N SER A 73 5.27 14.57 0.22
CA SER A 73 4.93 14.70 1.64
C SER A 73 4.96 13.39 2.44
N VAL A 74 4.70 12.25 1.79
CA VAL A 74 4.78 10.91 2.41
C VAL A 74 6.20 10.52 2.85
N VAL A 75 7.23 10.96 2.13
CA VAL A 75 8.64 10.63 2.40
C VAL A 75 9.48 11.86 2.72
N GLN A 76 8.85 13.03 2.78
CA GLN A 76 9.50 14.26 3.18
C GLN A 76 10.07 14.09 4.59
N ASP A 77 11.32 14.51 4.75
CA ASP A 77 12.08 14.41 6.00
C ASP A 77 12.35 12.98 6.51
N VAL A 78 12.01 11.94 5.74
CA VAL A 78 12.45 10.58 6.03
C VAL A 78 13.95 10.47 5.74
N ARG A 79 14.74 10.22 6.79
CA ARG A 79 16.21 10.07 6.68
C ARG A 79 16.67 8.63 6.87
N THR A 80 15.91 7.84 7.61
CA THR A 80 16.24 6.46 7.96
C THR A 80 14.97 5.62 8.02
N PHE A 81 15.11 4.35 7.71
CA PHE A 81 14.09 3.32 7.91
C PHE A 81 14.80 2.03 8.29
N ASP A 82 14.24 1.28 9.24
CA ASP A 82 14.73 -0.03 9.66
C ASP A 82 13.53 -0.98 9.75
N GLY A 83 13.45 -1.95 8.83
CA GLY A 83 12.41 -2.97 8.86
C GLY A 83 12.65 -4.06 9.90
N GLY A 84 13.78 -4.06 10.59
CA GLY A 84 14.16 -5.14 11.49
C GLY A 84 14.46 -6.46 10.76
N PRO A 85 14.92 -7.49 11.49
CA PRO A 85 15.43 -8.73 10.90
C PRO A 85 14.36 -9.67 10.34
N ALA A 86 13.08 -9.44 10.69
CA ALA A 86 11.98 -10.36 10.40
C ALA A 86 10.76 -9.70 9.74
N SER A 87 10.86 -8.45 9.29
CA SER A 87 9.72 -7.79 8.63
C SER A 87 9.37 -8.47 7.32
N TYR A 88 8.05 -8.65 7.16
CA TYR A 88 7.49 -9.00 5.87
C TYR A 88 7.60 -7.81 4.91
N HIS A 89 7.85 -8.14 3.66
CA HIS A 89 7.83 -7.20 2.55
C HIS A 89 7.58 -7.97 1.25
N PHE A 90 6.95 -7.33 0.28
CA PHE A 90 6.72 -7.92 -1.03
C PHE A 90 7.75 -7.44 -2.07
N SER A 91 7.88 -8.21 -3.14
CA SER A 91 8.74 -7.90 -4.29
C SER A 91 7.96 -7.65 -5.58
N CYS A 92 6.69 -7.24 -5.46
CA CYS A 92 5.83 -7.01 -6.62
C CYS A 92 6.20 -5.73 -7.35
N ASP A 93 6.07 -5.79 -8.67
CA ASP A 93 6.09 -4.60 -9.51
C ASP A 93 4.87 -3.74 -9.22
N LEU A 94 5.04 -2.42 -9.40
CA LEU A 94 3.93 -1.49 -9.34
C LEU A 94 3.02 -1.64 -10.56
N VAL A 95 1.72 -1.40 -10.38
CA VAL A 95 0.82 -1.31 -11.54
C VAL A 95 1.09 -0.02 -12.33
N ALA A 96 0.68 0.01 -13.60
CA ALA A 96 0.75 1.23 -14.41
C ALA A 96 0.05 2.42 -13.72
N GLY A 97 0.69 3.59 -13.78
CA GLY A 97 0.21 4.84 -13.17
C GLY A 97 0.48 4.97 -11.66
N ALA A 98 1.05 3.96 -11.01
CA ALA A 98 1.59 4.13 -9.66
C ALA A 98 2.95 4.84 -9.68
N THR A 99 3.28 5.53 -8.60
CA THR A 99 4.56 6.20 -8.39
C THR A 99 5.27 5.55 -7.21
N GLU A 100 6.47 5.03 -7.45
CA GLU A 100 7.37 4.54 -6.40
C GLU A 100 8.01 5.73 -5.69
N LEU A 101 7.84 5.87 -4.38
CA LEU A 101 8.39 7.02 -3.63
C LEU A 101 9.75 6.71 -3.03
N ALA A 102 9.94 5.50 -2.52
CA ALA A 102 11.17 5.07 -1.86
C ALA A 102 11.37 3.56 -2.02
N ARG A 103 12.63 3.16 -1.87
CA ARG A 103 13.10 1.77 -1.95
C ARG A 103 13.67 1.28 -0.63
N TYR A 104 13.65 -0.03 -0.45
CA TYR A 104 14.52 -0.75 0.44
C TYR A 104 15.97 -0.73 -0.03
N SER A 105 16.91 -1.04 0.86
CA SER A 105 18.34 -1.15 0.58
C SER A 105 18.68 -2.20 -0.49
N ASN A 106 17.80 -3.18 -0.73
CA ASN A 106 17.92 -4.16 -1.81
C ASN A 106 17.30 -3.71 -3.14
N GLY A 107 16.85 -2.45 -3.24
CA GLY A 107 16.27 -1.88 -4.44
C GLY A 107 14.79 -2.17 -4.67
N ARG A 108 14.14 -2.96 -3.80
CA ARG A 108 12.68 -3.22 -3.89
C ARG A 108 11.85 -2.04 -3.38
N PRO A 109 10.58 -1.89 -3.82
CA PRO A 109 9.71 -0.82 -3.33
C PRO A 109 9.53 -0.86 -1.81
N LEU A 110 9.66 0.30 -1.16
CA LEU A 110 9.36 0.51 0.27
C LEU A 110 8.04 1.26 0.44
N ALA A 111 7.81 2.29 -0.36
CA ALA A 111 6.59 3.09 -0.32
C ALA A 111 6.18 3.51 -1.74
N SER A 112 4.88 3.45 -2.02
CA SER A 112 4.33 3.81 -3.34
C SER A 112 2.98 4.51 -3.20
N VAL A 113 2.60 5.29 -4.21
CA VAL A 113 1.32 5.99 -4.24
C VAL A 113 0.64 5.85 -5.59
N LYS A 114 -0.69 5.94 -5.59
CA LYS A 114 -1.46 6.05 -6.83
C LYS A 114 -2.75 6.84 -6.57
N ALA A 115 -3.14 7.61 -7.59
CA ALA A 115 -4.45 8.25 -7.66
C ALA A 115 -5.33 7.48 -8.65
N PHE A 116 -6.63 7.38 -8.35
CA PHE A 116 -7.58 6.65 -9.17
C PHE A 116 -8.77 7.54 -9.49
N ASN A 117 -9.16 7.56 -10.75
CA ASN A 117 -10.43 8.15 -11.16
C ASN A 117 -11.54 7.14 -10.86
N LEU A 118 -12.49 7.55 -10.03
CA LEU A 118 -13.64 6.75 -9.65
C LEU A 118 -14.77 6.92 -10.67
N THR A 119 -15.65 5.93 -10.76
CA THR A 119 -16.83 5.97 -11.65
C THR A 119 -17.76 7.14 -11.29
N SER A 120 -17.74 7.59 -10.03
CA SER A 120 -18.44 8.78 -9.56
C SER A 120 -17.83 10.12 -10.04
N GLY A 121 -16.72 10.09 -10.77
CA GLY A 121 -15.97 11.27 -11.21
C GLY A 121 -15.05 11.86 -10.14
N LYS A 122 -14.95 11.24 -8.96
CA LYS A 122 -14.04 11.65 -7.88
C LYS A 122 -12.65 11.03 -8.05
N ILE A 123 -11.69 11.57 -7.28
CA ILE A 123 -10.32 11.03 -7.22
C ILE A 123 -10.09 10.38 -5.86
N ALA A 124 -9.79 9.09 -5.88
CA ALA A 124 -9.24 8.35 -4.75
C ALA A 124 -7.72 8.44 -4.72
N ARG A 125 -7.13 8.33 -3.53
CA ARG A 125 -5.67 8.27 -3.36
C ARG A 125 -5.30 7.12 -2.44
N ARG A 126 -4.27 6.38 -2.79
CA ARG A 126 -3.76 5.28 -1.98
C ARG A 126 -2.25 5.41 -1.80
N VAL A 127 -1.80 5.11 -0.59
CA VAL A 127 -0.40 4.93 -0.22
C VAL A 127 -0.21 3.48 0.20
N ASP A 128 0.74 2.79 -0.42
CA ASP A 128 1.12 1.44 -0.01
C ASP A 128 2.49 1.49 0.66
N LEU A 129 2.52 1.01 1.90
CA LEU A 129 3.70 0.87 2.75
C LEU A 129 4.05 -0.61 2.80
N ASN A 130 5.20 -0.98 2.24
CA ASN A 130 5.61 -2.37 2.09
C ASN A 130 6.23 -2.96 3.37
N PHE A 131 5.72 -2.54 4.52
CA PHE A 131 6.13 -2.95 5.86
C PHE A 131 4.90 -2.99 6.79
N PRO A 132 4.95 -3.77 7.88
CA PRO A 132 3.89 -3.73 8.88
C PRO A 132 3.93 -2.41 9.66
N PRO A 133 2.77 -1.88 10.07
CA PRO A 133 2.70 -0.66 10.90
C PRO A 133 3.37 -0.82 12.26
#